data_AF-A0A381FK98-F1
#
_entry.id   AF-A0A381FK98-F1
#
_cell.length_a   1.000
_cell.length_b   1.000
_cell.length_c   1.000
_cell.angle_alpha   90.00
_cell.angle_beta   90.00
_cell.angle_gamma   90.00
#
_symmetry.space_group_name_H-M   'P 1'
#
loop_
_entity.id
_entity.type
_entity.pdbx_description
1 polymer ?
#
loop_
_entity_poly.entity_id
_entity_poly.type
_entity_poly.pdbx_seq_one_letter_code
_entity_poly.pdbx_strand_id
1 'polypeptide(L)'
;MTDSIIHRGPDDEGHEYFQNCFLGFRRLAIVDLSKDGHQPMYSDTKNECIVFNGEIYGYRDLKKEISEYTFKSNTDTEVILALYQKYGSELPKHLNGMFSVAIWDEEKQQLFCVRDRFGEKPFYYATGKNSEFIFASEIKAILATGLVDKELNDEAVSHFLRHSYINGHQSIYKNIKVLPPASQLVYKNGEIEISQYWNLPAEELNITENDAIQKFKSLVDKSVEKQLIADVKVGAFLSGGLDSGTLVALSSRYNSNLTTLGFEYQGEWNEMPEARSISQKYNTNHKEVSLKDEEIPNLLVELLKKLDEPLADTAILATYTICEEAAKNMTVVITGNAGDELFGGYKWYQKEKEILDKGSANPSFLTFYKIGSTASEKIGFRKGQNYFLDKIFRAKFPDIVSYQKEKVHSNFTKKETALLLKSNTEYEHLYDFPLDKTNLNTPMKWISPILFREIIW
;
A
#
# COMPACT_ATOMS: atom_id res chain seq x y z
N MET A 1 -11.32 2.53 -21.65
CA MET A 1 -10.78 2.15 -20.33
C MET A 1 -9.31 2.52 -20.21
N THR A 2 -8.43 1.99 -21.08
CA THR A 2 -6.97 2.21 -21.03
C THR A 2 -6.55 3.68 -21.13
N ASP A 3 -7.30 4.52 -21.83
CA ASP A 3 -6.97 5.95 -21.98
C ASP A 3 -7.12 6.73 -20.67
N SER A 4 -8.01 6.28 -19.79
CA SER A 4 -8.24 6.92 -18.48
C SER A 4 -7.08 6.72 -17.51
N ILE A 5 -6.13 5.84 -17.83
CA ILE A 5 -4.99 5.47 -16.98
C ILE A 5 -3.64 5.61 -17.70
N ILE A 6 -3.57 6.43 -18.76
CA ILE A 6 -2.34 6.67 -19.52
C ILE A 6 -1.18 7.17 -18.65
N HIS A 7 -1.47 7.92 -17.57
CA HIS A 7 -0.45 8.43 -16.65
C HIS A 7 0.36 7.32 -15.97
N ARG A 8 -0.22 6.12 -15.80
CA ARG A 8 0.44 4.97 -15.20
C ARG A 8 1.41 4.25 -16.15
N GLY A 9 1.25 4.47 -17.45
CA GLY A 9 1.95 3.71 -18.48
C GLY A 9 1.98 4.47 -19.80
N PRO A 10 2.81 5.53 -19.89
CA PRO A 10 2.85 6.43 -21.04
C PRO A 10 3.68 5.89 -22.21
N ASP A 11 4.47 4.82 -22.03
CA ASP A 11 5.48 4.40 -23.01
C ASP A 11 4.91 3.51 -24.13
N ASP A 12 3.88 2.72 -23.83
CA ASP A 12 3.28 1.77 -24.78
C ASP A 12 1.83 1.42 -24.40
N GLU A 13 1.06 0.93 -25.37
CA GLU A 13 -0.34 0.51 -25.21
C GLU A 13 -0.61 -0.78 -25.98
N GLY A 14 -1.46 -1.65 -25.44
CA GLY A 14 -1.83 -2.89 -26.11
C GLY A 14 -3.24 -3.36 -25.77
N HIS A 15 -3.86 -4.09 -26.69
CA HIS A 15 -5.19 -4.65 -26.54
C HIS A 15 -5.25 -6.03 -27.18
N GLU A 16 -5.91 -6.97 -26.50
CA GLU A 16 -6.18 -8.29 -27.04
C GLU A 16 -7.66 -8.64 -26.91
N TYR A 17 -8.15 -9.32 -27.94
CA TYR A 17 -9.57 -9.57 -28.18
C TYR A 17 -9.81 -11.07 -28.32
N PHE A 18 -10.56 -11.64 -27.38
CA PHE A 18 -11.00 -13.04 -27.40
C PHE A 18 -12.52 -13.09 -27.58
N GLN A 19 -13.07 -14.29 -27.76
CA GLN A 19 -14.51 -14.45 -27.92
C GLN A 19 -15.29 -13.92 -26.70
N ASN A 20 -14.77 -14.13 -25.48
CA ASN A 20 -15.44 -13.82 -24.22
C ASN A 20 -14.63 -12.89 -23.30
N CYS A 21 -13.52 -12.32 -23.79
CA CYS A 21 -12.60 -11.53 -22.99
C CYS A 21 -11.96 -10.40 -23.80
N PHE A 22 -11.74 -9.26 -23.16
CA PHE A 22 -10.98 -8.14 -23.68
C PHE A 22 -9.92 -7.79 -22.65
N LEU A 23 -8.65 -7.80 -23.05
CA LEU A 23 -7.54 -7.35 -22.21
C LEU A 23 -6.96 -6.07 -22.79
N GLY A 24 -6.59 -5.12 -21.92
CA GLY A 24 -6.00 -3.86 -22.33
C GLY A 24 -4.95 -3.41 -21.33
N PHE A 25 -3.86 -2.82 -21.81
CA PHE A 25 -2.71 -2.46 -21.00
C PHE A 25 -2.10 -1.12 -21.39
N ARG A 26 -1.51 -0.44 -20.39
CA ARG A 26 -0.70 0.77 -20.51
C ARG A 26 0.63 0.47 -19.83
N ARG A 27 1.74 0.65 -20.54
CA ARG A 27 3.07 0.24 -20.08
C ARG A 27 3.91 1.43 -19.65
N LEU A 28 4.51 1.32 -18.48
CA LEU A 28 5.73 2.04 -18.12
C LEU A 28 6.89 1.05 -18.25
N ALA A 29 7.82 1.28 -19.18
CA ALA A 29 8.87 0.33 -19.49
C ALA A 29 10.02 0.46 -18.47
N ILE A 30 10.11 -0.48 -17.53
CA ILE A 30 11.14 -0.50 -16.47
C ILE A 30 12.20 -1.59 -16.72
N VAL A 31 11.75 -2.80 -17.07
CA VAL A 31 12.58 -3.96 -17.39
C VAL A 31 12.29 -4.37 -18.84
N ASP A 32 13.37 -4.65 -19.58
CA ASP A 32 13.37 -4.98 -21.01
C ASP A 32 12.62 -3.93 -21.85
N LEU A 33 13.30 -2.83 -22.16
CA LEU A 33 12.71 -1.70 -22.90
C LEU A 33 12.39 -2.01 -24.38
N SER A 34 12.63 -3.24 -24.81
CA SER A 34 12.30 -3.66 -26.16
C SER A 34 10.80 -3.90 -26.33
N LYS A 35 10.41 -4.12 -27.59
CA LYS A 35 9.06 -4.57 -27.97
C LYS A 35 8.71 -5.93 -27.38
N ASP A 36 9.69 -6.74 -26.96
CA ASP A 36 9.44 -8.08 -26.46
C ASP A 36 8.85 -8.03 -25.04
N GLY A 37 8.90 -6.87 -24.36
CA GLY A 37 8.16 -6.62 -23.12
C GLY A 37 6.78 -6.00 -23.30
N HIS A 38 6.26 -5.92 -24.52
CA HIS A 38 4.90 -5.47 -24.81
C HIS A 38 3.85 -6.34 -24.08
N GLN A 39 2.75 -5.71 -23.67
CA GLN A 39 1.60 -6.37 -23.06
C GLN A 39 0.28 -5.84 -23.66
N PRO A 40 -0.80 -6.65 -23.76
CA PRO A 40 -0.91 -8.03 -23.28
C PRO A 40 0.08 -9.02 -23.90
N MET A 41 0.65 -9.91 -23.08
CA MET A 41 1.71 -10.82 -23.51
C MET A 41 1.19 -12.24 -23.60
N TYR A 42 1.52 -12.95 -24.68
CA TYR A 42 1.17 -14.36 -24.84
C TYR A 42 2.22 -15.28 -24.24
N SER A 43 1.77 -16.44 -23.75
CA SER A 43 2.66 -17.56 -23.45
C SER A 43 3.35 -18.10 -24.70
N ASP A 44 4.34 -18.97 -24.51
CA ASP A 44 5.06 -19.63 -25.60
C ASP A 44 4.15 -20.49 -26.48
N THR A 45 3.13 -21.11 -25.90
CA THR A 45 2.05 -21.86 -26.58
C THR A 45 0.93 -20.97 -27.13
N LYS A 46 0.85 -19.71 -26.69
CA LYS A 46 -0.23 -18.75 -26.97
C LYS A 46 -1.61 -19.14 -26.42
N ASN A 47 -1.69 -20.09 -25.49
CA ASN A 47 -2.96 -20.43 -24.82
C ASN A 47 -3.31 -19.42 -23.71
N GLU A 48 -2.31 -18.78 -23.12
CA GLU A 48 -2.47 -17.81 -22.04
C GLU A 48 -2.06 -16.42 -22.50
N CYS A 49 -2.82 -15.41 -22.07
CA CYS A 49 -2.52 -14.00 -22.32
C CYS A 49 -2.57 -13.23 -21.00
N ILE A 50 -1.49 -12.52 -20.68
CA ILE A 50 -1.32 -11.79 -19.41
C ILE A 50 -1.38 -10.27 -19.60
N VAL A 51 -2.00 -9.60 -18.63
CA VAL A 51 -1.73 -8.20 -18.28
C VAL A 51 -1.24 -8.12 -16.83
N PHE A 52 -0.18 -7.35 -16.60
CA PHE A 52 0.56 -7.33 -15.35
C PHE A 52 1.12 -5.94 -15.08
N ASN A 53 0.71 -5.36 -13.95
CA ASN A 53 1.28 -4.15 -13.39
C ASN A 53 2.01 -4.53 -12.09
N GLY A 54 3.33 -4.39 -12.07
CA GLY A 54 4.17 -4.81 -10.96
C GLY A 54 5.62 -5.05 -11.33
N GLU A 55 6.36 -5.63 -10.39
CA GLU A 55 7.71 -6.16 -10.57
C GLU A 55 7.86 -7.47 -9.81
N ILE A 56 8.46 -8.49 -10.43
CA ILE A 56 8.83 -9.74 -9.75
C ILE A 56 10.32 -9.73 -9.40
N TYR A 57 10.62 -9.54 -8.13
CA TYR A 57 11.97 -9.49 -7.59
C TYR A 57 12.66 -10.86 -7.63
N GLY A 58 13.81 -10.92 -8.30
CA GLY A 58 14.56 -12.16 -8.50
C GLY A 58 14.07 -13.02 -9.67
N TYR A 59 13.25 -12.46 -10.57
CA TYR A 59 12.75 -13.17 -11.75
C TYR A 59 13.84 -13.79 -12.63
N ARG A 60 15.05 -13.22 -12.66
CA ARG A 60 16.18 -13.75 -13.44
C ARG A 60 16.63 -15.13 -12.96
N ASP A 61 16.49 -15.43 -11.67
CA ASP A 61 16.81 -16.75 -11.14
C ASP A 61 15.65 -17.73 -11.37
N LEU A 62 14.41 -17.27 -11.17
CA LEU A 62 13.21 -18.06 -11.52
C LEU A 62 13.22 -18.47 -13.00
N LYS A 63 13.60 -17.56 -13.90
CA LYS A 63 13.73 -17.85 -15.35
C LYS A 63 14.72 -18.99 -15.63
N LYS A 64 15.81 -19.11 -14.86
CA LYS A 64 16.81 -20.19 -15.03
C LYS A 64 16.28 -21.55 -14.56
N GLU A 65 15.32 -21.56 -13.63
CA GLU A 65 14.74 -22.78 -13.07
C GLU A 65 13.67 -23.44 -13.96
N ILE A 66 13.25 -22.76 -15.04
CA ILE A 66 12.18 -23.21 -15.94
C ILE A 66 12.76 -23.49 -17.33
N SER A 67 13.36 -24.68 -17.50
CA SER A 67 13.99 -25.09 -18.75
C SER A 67 13.00 -25.48 -19.86
N GLU A 68 11.78 -25.84 -19.48
CA GLU A 68 10.71 -26.34 -20.34
C GLU A 68 9.97 -25.24 -21.12
N TYR A 69 10.12 -23.98 -20.71
CA TYR A 69 9.43 -22.83 -21.31
C TYR A 69 10.33 -22.10 -22.32
N THR A 70 9.81 -21.80 -23.51
CA THR A 70 10.59 -21.11 -24.55
C THR A 70 10.48 -19.59 -24.43
N PHE A 71 11.35 -18.99 -23.62
CA PHE A 71 11.38 -17.53 -23.42
C PHE A 71 11.75 -16.74 -24.67
N LYS A 72 11.05 -15.63 -24.91
CA LYS A 72 11.28 -14.69 -26.02
C LYS A 72 11.66 -13.28 -25.55
N SER A 73 11.37 -12.94 -24.30
CA SER A 73 11.69 -11.65 -23.66
C SER A 73 12.65 -11.85 -22.49
N ASN A 74 13.16 -10.75 -21.94
CA ASN A 74 13.88 -10.71 -20.66
C ASN A 74 13.08 -10.01 -19.56
N THR A 75 11.75 -9.97 -19.72
CA THR A 75 10.84 -9.45 -18.71
C THR A 75 10.60 -10.46 -17.59
N ASP A 76 10.23 -9.94 -16.44
CA ASP A 76 9.57 -10.68 -15.38
C ASP A 76 8.16 -11.13 -15.76
N THR A 77 7.47 -10.38 -16.62
CA THR A 77 6.12 -10.69 -17.14
C THR A 77 6.05 -12.10 -17.72
N GLU A 78 7.01 -12.47 -18.57
CA GLU A 78 7.03 -13.79 -19.21
C GLU A 78 7.33 -14.92 -18.21
N VAL A 79 8.07 -14.64 -17.14
CA VAL A 79 8.31 -15.59 -16.04
C VAL A 79 7.00 -15.93 -15.33
N ILE A 80 6.06 -14.97 -15.21
CA ILE A 80 4.75 -15.23 -14.62
C ILE A 80 3.96 -16.22 -15.48
N LEU A 81 3.95 -16.07 -16.80
CA LEU A 81 3.30 -17.01 -17.73
C LEU A 81 3.91 -18.42 -17.61
N ALA A 82 5.23 -18.51 -17.59
CA ALA A 82 5.95 -19.77 -17.45
C ALA A 82 5.62 -20.48 -16.12
N LEU A 83 5.57 -19.73 -15.01
CA LEU A 83 5.17 -20.25 -13.70
C LEU A 83 3.69 -20.62 -13.66
N TYR A 84 2.81 -19.88 -14.33
CA TYR A 84 1.39 -20.19 -14.39
C TYR A 84 1.13 -21.50 -15.14
N GLN A 85 1.80 -21.74 -16.26
CA GLN A 85 1.71 -23.03 -16.97
C GLN A 85 2.19 -24.20 -16.09
N LYS A 86 3.23 -23.97 -15.27
CA LYS A 86 3.82 -25.00 -14.40
C LYS A 86 2.99 -25.29 -13.14
N TYR A 87 2.44 -24.25 -12.51
CA TYR A 87 1.85 -24.33 -11.17
C TYR A 87 0.35 -23.99 -11.12
N GLY A 88 -0.22 -23.46 -12.20
CA GLY A 88 -1.63 -23.06 -12.27
C GLY A 88 -1.99 -22.07 -11.17
N SER A 89 -3.05 -22.38 -10.41
CA SER A 89 -3.54 -21.56 -9.29
C SER A 89 -2.56 -21.45 -8.12
N GLU A 90 -1.49 -22.25 -8.08
CA GLU A 90 -0.45 -22.15 -7.05
C GLU A 90 0.63 -21.12 -7.38
N LEU A 91 0.56 -20.48 -8.57
CA LEU A 91 1.44 -19.41 -9.03
C LEU A 91 1.84 -18.42 -7.91
N PRO A 92 0.91 -17.87 -7.10
CA PRO A 92 1.25 -16.79 -6.17
C PRO A 92 2.26 -17.20 -5.08
N LYS A 93 2.37 -18.51 -4.78
CA LYS A 93 3.34 -19.03 -3.81
C LYS A 93 4.78 -18.95 -4.30
N HIS A 94 4.97 -18.81 -5.61
CA HIS A 94 6.26 -18.73 -6.28
C HIS A 94 6.67 -17.30 -6.64
N LEU A 95 5.79 -16.32 -6.40
CA LEU A 95 6.05 -14.91 -6.70
C LEU A 95 6.56 -14.16 -5.48
N ASN A 96 7.54 -13.30 -5.71
CA ASN A 96 8.06 -12.34 -4.74
C ASN A 96 8.16 -10.98 -5.42
N GLY A 97 7.35 -10.01 -5.00
CA GLY A 97 7.26 -8.72 -5.66
C GLY A 97 6.00 -7.95 -5.30
N MET A 98 5.89 -6.76 -5.88
CA MET A 98 4.67 -5.95 -5.87
C MET A 98 3.93 -6.18 -7.19
N PHE A 99 2.67 -6.59 -7.18
CA PHE A 99 2.02 -7.03 -8.42
C PHE A 99 0.50 -7.08 -8.37
N SER A 100 -0.09 -6.80 -9.52
CA SER A 100 -1.46 -7.10 -9.89
C SER A 100 -1.41 -7.78 -11.26
N VAL A 101 -1.91 -9.00 -11.34
CA VAL A 101 -1.83 -9.87 -12.52
C VAL A 101 -3.24 -10.29 -12.92
N ALA A 102 -3.51 -10.32 -14.21
CA ALA A 102 -4.66 -10.99 -14.79
C ALA A 102 -4.21 -11.80 -16.02
N ILE A 103 -4.53 -13.10 -16.02
CA ILE A 103 -4.20 -14.07 -17.06
C ILE A 103 -5.51 -14.63 -17.62
N TRP A 104 -5.75 -14.41 -18.90
CA TRP A 104 -6.79 -15.11 -19.64
C TRP A 104 -6.24 -16.43 -20.14
N ASP A 105 -6.89 -17.53 -19.75
CA ASP A 105 -6.57 -18.89 -20.19
C ASP A 105 -7.66 -19.32 -21.20
N GLU A 106 -7.28 -19.38 -22.48
CA GLU A 106 -8.19 -19.64 -23.59
C GLU A 106 -8.71 -21.09 -23.57
N GLU A 107 -7.88 -22.05 -23.15
CA GLU A 107 -8.29 -23.46 -23.08
C GLU A 107 -9.33 -23.68 -21.99
N LYS A 108 -9.14 -23.04 -20.82
CA LYS A 108 -10.04 -23.17 -19.69
C LYS A 108 -11.21 -22.18 -19.71
N GLN A 109 -11.19 -21.21 -20.65
CA GLN A 109 -12.13 -20.08 -20.76
C GLN A 109 -12.33 -19.40 -19.40
N GLN A 110 -11.23 -18.99 -18.77
CA GLN A 110 -11.26 -18.36 -17.45
C GLN A 110 -10.26 -17.21 -17.34
N LEU A 111 -10.56 -16.27 -16.44
CA LEU A 111 -9.65 -15.23 -16.03
C LEU A 111 -9.11 -15.56 -14.63
N PHE A 112 -7.80 -15.77 -14.53
CA PHE A 112 -7.10 -15.91 -13.25
C PHE A 112 -6.43 -14.58 -12.90
N CYS A 113 -6.74 -14.02 -11.73
CA CYS A 113 -6.15 -12.79 -11.24
C CYS A 113 -5.47 -13.01 -9.89
N VAL A 114 -4.42 -12.25 -9.60
CA VAL A 114 -3.77 -12.26 -8.29
C VAL A 114 -3.23 -10.87 -7.96
N ARG A 115 -3.35 -10.50 -6.68
CA ARG A 115 -2.77 -9.29 -6.10
C ARG A 115 -1.73 -9.65 -5.04
N ASP A 116 -0.63 -8.90 -4.99
CA ASP A 116 0.49 -9.15 -4.09
C ASP A 116 0.12 -9.16 -2.60
N ARG A 117 1.08 -9.59 -1.77
CA ARG A 117 0.90 -9.89 -0.34
C ARG A 117 0.40 -8.72 0.48
N PHE A 118 0.80 -7.50 0.13
CA PHE A 118 0.44 -6.29 0.86
C PHE A 118 -0.57 -5.41 0.10
N GLY A 119 -0.92 -5.81 -1.13
CA GLY A 119 -1.79 -5.04 -1.99
C GLY A 119 -1.10 -3.78 -2.50
N GLU A 120 0.22 -3.83 -2.70
CA GLU A 120 1.00 -2.73 -3.24
C GLU A 120 0.40 -2.25 -4.56
N LYS A 121 0.26 -3.13 -5.55
CA LYS A 121 -0.38 -2.75 -6.82
C LYS A 121 -1.90 -2.83 -6.71
N PRO A 122 -2.64 -1.80 -7.18
CA PRO A 122 -4.09 -1.77 -7.03
C PRO A 122 -4.79 -2.72 -8.01
N PHE A 123 -5.89 -3.32 -7.55
CA PHE A 123 -6.77 -4.15 -8.36
C PHE A 123 -8.23 -3.94 -7.93
N TYR A 124 -9.00 -3.30 -8.80
CA TYR A 124 -10.43 -3.05 -8.63
C TYR A 124 -11.21 -3.90 -9.63
N TYR A 125 -12.43 -4.31 -9.26
CA TYR A 125 -13.33 -5.03 -10.15
C TYR A 125 -14.80 -4.69 -9.88
N ALA A 126 -15.66 -4.90 -10.87
CA ALA A 126 -17.09 -4.64 -10.79
C ALA A 126 -17.87 -5.62 -11.68
N THR A 127 -19.17 -5.71 -11.42
CA THR A 127 -20.13 -6.37 -12.32
C THR A 127 -20.91 -5.31 -13.06
N GLY A 128 -20.86 -5.34 -14.39
CA GLY A 128 -21.58 -4.42 -15.28
C GLY A 128 -23.08 -4.70 -15.34
N LYS A 129 -23.82 -3.77 -15.96
CA LYS A 129 -25.28 -3.84 -16.13
C LYS A 129 -25.78 -5.07 -16.89
N ASN A 130 -24.95 -5.68 -17.73
CA ASN A 130 -25.29 -6.92 -18.46
C ASN A 130 -24.48 -8.12 -17.95
N SER A 131 -24.10 -8.10 -16.66
CA SER A 131 -23.32 -9.15 -16.00
C SER A 131 -21.88 -9.29 -16.53
N GLU A 132 -21.31 -8.24 -17.12
CA GLU A 132 -19.90 -8.23 -17.51
C GLU A 132 -19.00 -8.21 -16.26
N PHE A 133 -17.93 -9.00 -16.27
CA PHE A 133 -16.85 -8.82 -15.30
C PHE A 133 -15.87 -7.76 -15.81
N ILE A 134 -15.64 -6.72 -15.02
CA ILE A 134 -14.79 -5.59 -15.39
C ILE A 134 -13.72 -5.44 -14.30
N PHE A 135 -12.45 -5.32 -14.68
CA PHE A 135 -11.36 -5.04 -13.74
C PHE A 135 -10.44 -3.93 -14.25
N ALA A 136 -9.74 -3.26 -13.33
CA ALA A 136 -8.72 -2.27 -13.66
C ALA A 136 -7.81 -1.96 -12.46
N SER A 137 -6.67 -1.32 -12.74
CA SER A 137 -5.81 -0.76 -11.69
C SER A 137 -6.39 0.49 -11.01
N GLU A 138 -7.32 1.20 -11.67
CA GLU A 138 -7.93 2.43 -11.14
C GLU A 138 -9.45 2.43 -11.38
N ILE A 139 -10.20 2.96 -10.42
CA ILE A 139 -11.66 3.05 -10.42
C ILE A 139 -12.14 3.86 -11.62
N LYS A 140 -11.47 4.97 -11.96
CA LYS A 140 -11.83 5.78 -13.14
C LYS A 140 -11.87 4.98 -14.44
N ALA A 141 -11.04 3.94 -14.60
CA ALA A 141 -11.07 3.09 -15.79
C ALA A 141 -12.33 2.21 -15.84
N ILE A 142 -12.80 1.71 -14.70
CA ILE A 142 -14.07 0.98 -14.60
C ILE A 142 -15.23 1.92 -14.90
N LEU A 143 -15.24 3.11 -14.31
CA LEU A 143 -16.29 4.11 -14.52
C LEU A 143 -16.34 4.61 -15.98
N ALA A 144 -15.20 4.67 -16.67
CA ALA A 144 -15.13 5.05 -18.08
C ALA A 144 -15.86 4.08 -19.03
N THR A 145 -16.22 2.87 -18.58
CA THR A 145 -17.04 1.94 -19.38
C THR A 145 -18.48 2.42 -19.56
N GLY A 146 -19.01 3.22 -18.63
CA GLY A 146 -20.44 3.54 -18.55
C GLY A 146 -21.34 2.35 -18.16
N LEU A 147 -20.76 1.17 -17.89
CA LEU A 147 -21.48 -0.06 -17.56
C LEU A 147 -21.75 -0.23 -16.06
N VAL A 148 -21.18 0.65 -15.22
CA VAL A 148 -21.21 0.58 -13.76
C VAL A 148 -21.77 1.89 -13.23
N ASP A 149 -22.78 1.81 -12.35
CA ASP A 149 -23.38 3.01 -11.73
C ASP A 149 -22.45 3.61 -10.66
N LYS A 150 -22.65 4.89 -10.31
CA LYS A 150 -21.87 5.56 -9.28
C LYS A 150 -22.66 5.58 -7.96
N GLU A 151 -22.73 4.44 -7.28
CA GLU A 151 -23.39 4.33 -5.98
C GLU A 151 -22.36 4.41 -4.85
N LEU A 152 -22.48 5.42 -3.98
CA LEU A 152 -21.58 5.55 -2.83
C LEU A 152 -21.80 4.42 -1.82
N ASN A 153 -20.72 4.01 -1.17
CA ASN A 153 -20.74 3.08 -0.07
C ASN A 153 -20.71 3.86 1.26
N ASP A 154 -21.87 3.99 1.93
CA ASP A 154 -21.97 4.69 3.22
C ASP A 154 -21.00 4.14 4.28
N GLU A 155 -20.67 2.84 4.26
CA GLU A 155 -19.67 2.27 5.17
C GLU A 155 -18.27 2.83 4.89
N ALA A 156 -17.88 2.88 3.62
CA ALA A 156 -16.60 3.42 3.20
C ALA A 156 -16.50 4.94 3.46
N VAL A 157 -17.60 5.68 3.23
CA VAL A 157 -17.66 7.11 3.57
C VAL A 157 -17.55 7.31 5.09
N SER A 158 -18.26 6.50 5.88
CA SER A 158 -18.17 6.51 7.35
C SER A 158 -16.74 6.22 7.82
N HIS A 159 -16.08 5.23 7.21
CA HIS A 159 -14.67 4.93 7.48
C HIS A 159 -13.75 6.12 7.14
N PHE A 160 -13.89 6.69 5.95
CA PHE A 160 -13.10 7.86 5.53
C PHE A 160 -13.27 9.05 6.48
N LEU A 161 -14.50 9.38 6.86
CA LEU A 161 -14.73 10.48 7.80
C LEU A 161 -14.02 10.23 9.12
N ARG A 162 -14.02 9.00 9.62
CA ARG A 162 -13.33 8.67 10.88
C ARG A 162 -11.82 8.69 10.73
N HIS A 163 -11.30 8.08 9.66
CA HIS A 163 -9.89 7.69 9.55
C HIS A 163 -9.06 8.46 8.53
N SER A 164 -9.66 9.40 7.78
CA SER A 164 -9.02 10.17 6.69
C SER A 164 -8.70 9.39 5.41
N TYR A 165 -9.02 8.10 5.30
CA TYR A 165 -8.76 7.30 4.10
C TYR A 165 -9.82 6.18 3.91
N ILE A 166 -9.91 5.64 2.70
CA ILE A 166 -10.74 4.47 2.40
C ILE A 166 -10.00 3.18 2.77
N ASN A 167 -10.67 2.28 3.49
CA ASN A 167 -10.09 1.01 3.90
C ASN A 167 -9.58 0.21 2.68
N GLY A 168 -8.42 -0.44 2.81
CA GLY A 168 -7.79 -1.26 1.77
C GLY A 168 -8.67 -2.37 1.18
N HIS A 169 -9.71 -2.80 1.90
CA HIS A 169 -10.65 -3.85 1.51
C HIS A 169 -12.00 -3.31 1.00
N GLN A 170 -12.14 -1.99 0.91
CA GLN A 170 -13.33 -1.33 0.41
C GLN A 170 -13.00 -0.40 -0.76
N SER A 171 -14.05 -0.04 -1.50
CA SER A 171 -14.05 1.14 -2.34
C SER A 171 -15.05 2.16 -1.79
N ILE A 172 -14.82 3.44 -2.12
CA ILE A 172 -15.81 4.50 -1.95
C ILE A 172 -17.13 4.22 -2.69
N TYR A 173 -17.10 3.39 -3.74
CA TYR A 173 -18.29 2.95 -4.46
C TYR A 173 -18.72 1.55 -3.99
N LYS A 174 -20.03 1.34 -3.84
CA LYS A 174 -20.60 0.08 -3.34
C LYS A 174 -20.50 -1.06 -4.36
N ASN A 175 -20.60 -0.72 -5.63
CA ASN A 175 -20.63 -1.65 -6.75
C ASN A 175 -19.26 -1.85 -7.42
N ILE A 176 -18.22 -1.21 -6.91
CA ILE A 176 -16.83 -1.43 -7.29
C ILE A 176 -16.13 -2.05 -6.08
N LYS A 177 -15.55 -3.21 -6.27
CA LYS A 177 -14.87 -3.99 -5.23
C LYS A 177 -13.37 -3.92 -5.43
N VAL A 178 -12.65 -4.24 -4.37
CA VAL A 178 -11.19 -4.32 -4.37
C VAL A 178 -10.81 -5.78 -4.18
N LEU A 179 -9.88 -6.31 -4.97
CA LEU A 179 -9.30 -7.62 -4.68
C LEU A 179 -8.41 -7.43 -3.43
N PRO A 180 -8.69 -8.12 -2.30
CA PRO A 180 -7.90 -7.92 -1.09
C PRO A 180 -6.41 -8.23 -1.29
N PRO A 181 -5.51 -7.69 -0.45
CA PRO A 181 -4.13 -8.15 -0.40
C PRO A 181 -4.03 -9.67 -0.27
N ALA A 182 -2.93 -10.23 -0.75
CA ALA A 182 -2.61 -11.65 -0.64
C ALA A 182 -3.71 -12.60 -1.17
N SER A 183 -4.49 -12.14 -2.15
CA SER A 183 -5.65 -12.87 -2.66
C SER A 183 -5.57 -13.09 -4.17
N GLN A 184 -6.15 -14.20 -4.60
CA GLN A 184 -6.38 -14.54 -6.00
C GLN A 184 -7.88 -14.59 -6.30
N LEU A 185 -8.23 -14.35 -7.55
CA LEU A 185 -9.59 -14.36 -8.07
C LEU A 185 -9.64 -15.21 -9.34
N VAL A 186 -10.60 -16.13 -9.41
CA VAL A 186 -10.94 -16.86 -10.63
C VAL A 186 -12.32 -16.42 -11.09
N TYR A 187 -12.41 -15.95 -12.32
CA TYR A 187 -13.68 -15.68 -12.98
C TYR A 187 -13.92 -16.68 -14.11
N LYS A 188 -15.03 -17.41 -14.01
CA LYS A 188 -15.42 -18.43 -14.99
C LYS A 188 -16.94 -18.56 -15.04
N ASN A 189 -17.53 -18.55 -16.23
CA ASN A 189 -18.97 -18.76 -16.45
C ASN A 189 -19.89 -17.82 -15.61
N GLY A 190 -19.47 -16.58 -15.36
CA GLY A 190 -20.25 -15.63 -14.55
C GLY A 190 -20.04 -15.76 -13.03
N GLU A 191 -19.25 -16.74 -12.59
CA GLU A 191 -18.94 -16.97 -11.19
C GLU A 191 -17.57 -16.38 -10.82
N ILE A 192 -17.49 -15.80 -9.62
CA ILE A 192 -16.27 -15.23 -9.04
C ILE A 192 -15.92 -16.06 -7.81
N GLU A 193 -14.75 -16.69 -7.83
CA GLU A 193 -14.15 -17.34 -6.66
C GLU A 193 -12.95 -16.52 -6.19
N ILE A 194 -12.88 -16.21 -4.90
CA ILE A 194 -11.75 -15.48 -4.29
C ILE A 194 -11.17 -16.33 -3.17
N SER A 195 -9.86 -16.48 -3.14
CA SER A 195 -9.15 -17.16 -2.07
C SER A 195 -7.87 -16.43 -1.67
N GLN A 196 -7.54 -16.48 -0.38
CA GLN A 196 -6.30 -15.95 0.16
C GLN A 196 -5.18 -16.99 -0.02
N TYR A 197 -4.03 -16.57 -0.57
CA TYR A 197 -2.89 -17.45 -0.80
C TYR A 197 -1.74 -17.25 0.20
N TRP A 198 -1.75 -16.14 0.95
CA TRP A 198 -0.69 -15.82 1.92
C TRP A 198 -1.25 -15.08 3.14
N ASN A 199 -0.61 -15.28 4.29
CA ASN A 199 -0.86 -14.54 5.52
C ASN A 199 0.47 -14.31 6.26
N LEU A 200 0.52 -13.31 7.14
CA LEU A 200 1.70 -13.00 7.95
C LEU A 200 2.08 -14.22 8.81
N PRO A 201 3.35 -14.64 8.80
CA PRO A 201 3.80 -15.77 9.60
C PRO A 201 3.56 -15.50 11.09
N ALA A 202 3.02 -16.50 11.79
CA ALA A 202 2.73 -16.43 13.22
C ALA A 202 3.85 -17.00 14.09
N GLU A 203 4.90 -17.58 13.48
CA GLU A 203 5.93 -18.33 14.20
C GLU A 203 6.93 -17.40 14.89
N GLU A 204 7.09 -17.59 16.20
CA GLU A 204 8.21 -17.04 16.94
C GLU A 204 9.49 -17.75 16.51
N LEU A 205 10.50 -16.97 16.10
CA LEU A 205 11.80 -17.50 15.76
C LEU A 205 12.62 -17.71 17.03
N ASN A 206 13.04 -18.95 17.28
CA ASN A 206 13.99 -19.25 18.34
C ASN A 206 15.43 -18.92 17.88
N ILE A 207 15.80 -17.64 17.94
CA ILE A 207 17.11 -17.12 17.55
C ILE A 207 17.64 -16.13 18.59
N THR A 208 18.96 -15.99 18.69
CA THR A 208 19.56 -14.97 19.55
C THR A 208 19.36 -13.57 18.96
N GLU A 209 19.42 -12.53 19.80
CA GLU A 209 19.33 -11.14 19.34
C GLU A 209 20.43 -10.81 18.31
N ASN A 210 21.65 -11.28 18.53
CA ASN A 210 22.76 -11.07 17.59
C ASN A 210 22.49 -11.72 16.22
N ASP A 211 22.00 -12.97 16.22
CA ASP A 211 21.65 -13.66 14.98
C ASP A 211 20.47 -12.97 14.28
N ALA A 212 19.50 -12.47 15.04
CA ALA A 212 18.38 -11.69 14.53
C ALA A 212 18.86 -10.40 13.83
N ILE A 213 19.79 -9.66 14.45
CA ILE A 213 20.38 -8.45 13.86
C ILE A 213 21.11 -8.76 12.54
N GLN A 214 21.91 -9.82 12.50
CA GLN A 214 22.66 -10.19 11.29
C GLN A 214 21.71 -10.68 10.18
N LYS A 215 20.73 -11.52 10.54
CA LYS A 215 19.71 -12.00 9.61
C LYS A 215 18.89 -10.83 9.04
N PHE A 216 18.44 -9.92 9.89
CA PHE A 216 17.72 -8.72 9.49
C PHE A 216 18.52 -7.88 8.49
N LYS A 217 19.76 -7.52 8.83
CA LYS A 217 20.65 -6.76 7.94
C LYS A 217 20.81 -7.44 6.58
N SER A 218 21.03 -8.76 6.56
CA SER A 218 21.16 -9.53 5.32
C SER A 218 19.87 -9.52 4.49
N LEU A 219 18.71 -9.65 5.13
CA LEU A 219 17.42 -9.66 4.44
C LEU A 219 17.08 -8.30 3.83
N VAL A 220 17.31 -7.20 4.57
CA VAL A 220 17.06 -5.85 4.06
C VAL A 220 18.03 -5.50 2.92
N ASP A 221 19.32 -5.81 3.06
CA ASP A 221 20.34 -5.59 2.03
C ASP A 221 19.98 -6.34 0.73
N LYS A 222 19.60 -7.61 0.83
CA LYS A 222 19.10 -8.41 -0.32
C LYS A 222 17.79 -7.89 -0.90
N SER A 223 16.89 -7.34 -0.07
CA SER A 223 15.64 -6.74 -0.56
C SER A 223 15.95 -5.52 -1.43
N VAL A 224 16.85 -4.64 -0.95
CA VAL A 224 17.30 -3.46 -1.69
C VAL A 224 18.01 -3.87 -2.98
N GLU A 225 18.93 -4.82 -2.93
CA GLU A 225 19.64 -5.33 -4.11
C GLU A 225 18.68 -5.75 -5.22
N LYS A 226 17.63 -6.52 -4.88
CA LYS A 226 16.66 -7.02 -5.85
C LYS A 226 15.76 -5.92 -6.43
N GLN A 227 15.41 -4.91 -5.65
CA GLN A 227 14.56 -3.79 -6.08
C GLN A 227 15.31 -2.75 -6.92
N LEU A 228 16.65 -2.79 -6.94
CA LEU A 228 17.46 -1.91 -7.79
C LEU A 228 17.66 -2.45 -9.22
N ILE A 229 17.11 -3.63 -9.54
CA ILE A 229 17.22 -4.23 -10.87
C ILE A 229 16.21 -3.56 -11.81
N ALA A 230 16.70 -2.63 -12.64
CA ALA A 230 15.92 -1.98 -13.70
C ALA A 230 16.82 -1.63 -14.91
N ASP A 231 16.23 -1.52 -16.10
CA ASP A 231 16.92 -1.04 -17.31
C ASP A 231 16.78 0.50 -17.50
N VAL A 232 16.11 1.14 -16.54
CA VAL A 232 15.93 2.60 -16.42
C VAL A 232 16.65 3.14 -15.19
N LYS A 233 16.71 4.47 -15.08
CA LYS A 233 17.36 5.11 -13.92
C LYS A 233 16.53 4.92 -12.65
N VAL A 234 17.19 4.38 -11.63
CA VAL A 234 16.66 4.24 -10.26
C VAL A 234 17.19 5.36 -9.36
N GLY A 235 16.28 6.04 -8.68
CA GLY A 235 16.57 7.01 -7.62
C GLY A 235 16.06 6.55 -6.26
N ALA A 236 16.17 7.42 -5.26
CA ALA A 236 15.58 7.20 -3.94
C ALA A 236 15.03 8.50 -3.35
N PHE A 237 13.92 8.41 -2.62
CA PHE A 237 13.50 9.50 -1.74
C PHE A 237 14.32 9.47 -0.46
N LEU A 238 14.75 10.64 -0.01
CA LEU A 238 15.60 10.83 1.15
C LEU A 238 15.02 11.92 2.05
N SER A 239 14.68 11.53 3.27
CA SER A 239 14.33 12.43 4.36
C SER A 239 15.42 12.41 5.44
N GLY A 240 15.19 13.07 6.58
CA GLY A 240 16.08 12.95 7.74
C GLY A 240 15.86 11.68 8.56
N GLY A 241 14.83 10.91 8.22
CA GLY A 241 14.39 9.73 8.95
C GLY A 241 15.30 8.51 8.82
N LEU A 242 15.13 7.58 9.77
CA LEU A 242 15.89 6.33 9.81
C LEU A 242 15.64 5.44 8.60
N ASP A 243 14.39 5.35 8.14
CA ASP A 243 13.98 4.40 7.11
C ASP A 243 14.56 4.76 5.74
N SER A 244 14.26 5.97 5.25
CA SER A 244 14.79 6.49 3.98
C SER A 244 16.32 6.58 4.00
N GLY A 245 16.91 7.03 5.11
CA GLY A 245 18.36 7.09 5.29
C GLY A 245 19.04 5.71 5.24
N THR A 246 18.40 4.68 5.82
CA THR A 246 18.88 3.30 5.75
C THR A 246 18.81 2.75 4.33
N LEU A 247 17.71 2.99 3.61
CA LEU A 247 17.59 2.55 2.22
C LEU A 247 18.61 3.25 1.33
N VAL A 248 18.82 4.56 1.46
CA VAL A 248 19.87 5.27 0.70
C VAL A 248 21.26 4.72 1.01
N ALA A 249 21.55 4.43 2.28
CA ALA A 249 22.83 3.84 2.69
C ALA A 249 23.08 2.47 2.04
N LEU A 250 22.05 1.64 1.93
CA LEU A 250 22.13 0.32 1.29
C LEU A 250 22.18 0.46 -0.23
N SER A 251 21.31 1.27 -0.83
CA SER A 251 21.26 1.46 -2.28
C SER A 251 22.56 2.03 -2.85
N SER A 252 23.25 2.90 -2.10
CA SER A 252 24.53 3.48 -2.52
C SER A 252 25.67 2.45 -2.63
N ARG A 253 25.51 1.24 -2.06
CA ARG A 253 26.46 0.13 -2.23
C ARG A 253 26.39 -0.49 -3.61
N TYR A 254 25.20 -0.47 -4.22
CA TYR A 254 24.91 -1.07 -5.52
C TYR A 254 24.86 -0.03 -6.64
N ASN A 255 24.62 1.25 -6.30
CA ASN A 255 24.59 2.37 -7.23
C ASN A 255 25.42 3.55 -6.71
N SER A 256 26.65 3.67 -7.20
CA SER A 256 27.58 4.74 -6.80
C SER A 256 27.20 6.14 -7.29
N ASN A 257 26.22 6.25 -8.20
CA ASN A 257 25.72 7.51 -8.75
C ASN A 257 24.23 7.72 -8.41
N LEU A 258 23.79 7.22 -7.25
CA LEU A 258 22.40 7.31 -6.81
C LEU A 258 21.96 8.79 -6.74
N THR A 259 20.89 9.11 -7.44
CA THR A 259 20.21 10.42 -7.31
C THR A 259 19.17 10.32 -6.21
N THR A 260 19.20 11.24 -5.26
CA THR A 260 18.23 11.29 -4.16
C THR A 260 17.42 12.57 -4.22
N LEU A 261 16.13 12.49 -3.87
CA LEU A 261 15.25 13.64 -3.77
C LEU A 261 14.72 13.75 -2.34
N GLY A 262 14.79 14.93 -1.75
CA GLY A 262 14.15 15.25 -0.46
C GLY A 262 13.09 16.32 -0.63
N PHE A 263 12.05 16.27 0.21
CA PHE A 263 11.04 17.34 0.26
C PHE A 263 11.31 18.27 1.45
N GLU A 264 11.51 19.54 1.17
CA GLU A 264 11.75 20.58 2.17
C GLU A 264 10.43 21.12 2.71
N TYR A 265 10.13 20.77 3.97
CA TYR A 265 9.06 21.40 4.73
C TYR A 265 9.53 22.73 5.34
N GLN A 266 8.60 23.66 5.50
CA GLN A 266 8.87 24.93 6.17
C GLN A 266 8.91 24.78 7.71
N GLY A 267 9.74 25.60 8.36
CA GLY A 267 9.77 25.71 9.82
C GLY A 267 10.43 24.53 10.52
N GLU A 268 9.87 24.13 11.66
CA GLU A 268 10.44 23.09 12.56
C GLU A 268 10.39 21.67 11.99
N TRP A 269 9.70 21.47 10.86
CA TRP A 269 9.58 20.19 10.17
C TRP A 269 10.63 19.98 9.08
N ASN A 270 11.56 20.93 8.91
CA ASN A 270 12.61 20.83 7.89
C ASN A 270 13.66 19.78 8.28
N GLU A 271 13.63 18.63 7.61
CA GLU A 271 14.58 17.53 7.78
C GLU A 271 15.76 17.56 6.77
N MET A 272 15.85 18.60 5.94
CA MET A 272 16.90 18.69 4.92
C MET A 272 18.32 18.77 5.51
N PRO A 273 18.59 19.37 6.68
CA PRO A 273 19.93 19.30 7.29
C PRO A 273 20.41 17.85 7.51
N GLU A 274 19.54 16.98 8.02
CA GLU A 274 19.82 15.55 8.23
C GLU A 274 19.96 14.82 6.89
N ALA A 275 19.04 15.06 5.94
CA ALA A 275 19.09 14.47 4.60
C ALA A 275 20.40 14.82 3.86
N ARG A 276 20.84 16.08 3.92
CA ARG A 276 22.13 16.53 3.35
C ARG A 276 23.31 15.80 3.99
N SER A 277 23.30 15.61 5.31
CA SER A 277 24.36 14.85 6.01
C SER A 277 24.43 13.39 5.53
N ILE A 278 23.27 12.75 5.35
CA ILE A 278 23.19 11.38 4.80
C ILE A 278 23.72 11.36 3.36
N SER A 279 23.27 12.31 2.52
CA SER A 279 23.74 12.44 1.14
C SER A 279 25.25 12.60 1.04
N GLN A 280 25.84 13.50 1.84
CA GLN A 280 27.29 13.72 1.88
C GLN A 280 28.05 12.45 2.29
N LYS A 281 27.55 11.73 3.30
CA LYS A 281 28.17 10.49 3.79
C LYS A 281 28.19 9.38 2.72
N TYR A 282 27.13 9.28 1.91
CA TYR A 282 27.00 8.25 0.88
C TYR A 282 27.26 8.75 -0.56
N ASN A 283 27.74 10.00 -0.69
CA ASN A 283 28.09 10.65 -1.95
C ASN A 283 26.99 10.56 -3.02
N THR A 284 25.74 10.86 -2.64
CA THR A 284 24.59 10.84 -3.57
C THR A 284 24.40 12.18 -4.27
N ASN A 285 23.82 12.17 -5.47
CA ASN A 285 23.40 13.38 -6.17
C ASN A 285 22.06 13.85 -5.61
N HIS A 286 22.09 14.60 -4.51
CA HIS A 286 20.89 15.04 -3.80
C HIS A 286 20.30 16.31 -4.39
N LYS A 287 18.97 16.31 -4.56
CA LYS A 287 18.20 17.51 -4.84
C LYS A 287 17.07 17.66 -3.82
N GLU A 288 16.72 18.89 -3.56
CA GLU A 288 15.67 19.25 -2.63
C GLU A 288 14.54 19.91 -3.40
N VAL A 289 13.32 19.52 -3.05
CA VAL A 289 12.08 19.95 -3.69
C VAL A 289 11.25 20.63 -2.62
N SER A 290 10.61 21.74 -2.94
CA SER A 290 9.70 22.43 -2.04
C SER A 290 8.42 22.80 -2.78
N LEU A 291 7.36 23.04 -2.01
CA LEU A 291 6.09 23.55 -2.49
C LEU A 291 5.85 24.93 -1.85
N LYS A 292 5.56 25.95 -2.66
CA LYS A 292 5.26 27.28 -2.12
C LYS A 292 3.83 27.34 -1.65
N ASP A 293 3.58 28.13 -0.60
CA ASP A 293 2.24 28.30 -0.03
C ASP A 293 1.21 28.77 -1.06
N GLU A 294 1.63 29.60 -2.01
CA GLU A 294 0.78 30.12 -3.09
C GLU A 294 0.34 29.03 -4.09
N GLU A 295 1.09 27.93 -4.20
CA GLU A 295 0.84 26.84 -5.15
C GLU A 295 -0.13 25.79 -4.57
N ILE A 296 -0.21 25.69 -3.24
CA ILE A 296 -1.01 24.68 -2.52
C ILE A 296 -2.48 24.63 -2.99
N PRO A 297 -3.23 25.75 -3.09
CA PRO A 297 -4.64 25.68 -3.44
C PRO A 297 -4.89 25.10 -4.83
N ASN A 298 -4.05 25.46 -5.81
CA ASN A 298 -4.17 24.97 -7.18
C ASN A 298 -3.79 23.49 -7.25
N LEU A 299 -2.67 23.12 -6.62
CA LEU A 299 -2.20 21.75 -6.58
C LEU A 299 -3.24 20.81 -5.95
N LEU A 300 -3.87 21.25 -4.86
CA LEU A 300 -4.93 20.47 -4.20
C LEU A 300 -6.09 20.19 -5.16
N VAL A 301 -6.56 21.19 -5.91
CA VAL A 301 -7.66 21.02 -6.88
C VAL A 301 -7.26 20.08 -8.02
N GLU A 302 -6.02 20.14 -8.49
CA GLU A 302 -5.52 19.23 -9.52
C GLU A 302 -5.41 17.79 -9.03
N LEU A 303 -4.85 17.61 -7.83
CA LEU A 303 -4.68 16.31 -7.21
C LEU A 303 -6.04 15.62 -6.99
N LEU A 304 -7.05 16.34 -6.50
CA LEU A 304 -8.40 15.78 -6.29
C LEU A 304 -9.03 15.23 -7.57
N LYS A 305 -8.61 15.68 -8.76
CA LYS A 305 -9.07 15.12 -10.04
C LYS A 305 -8.33 13.84 -10.43
N LYS A 306 -7.14 13.62 -9.87
CA LYS A 306 -6.31 12.43 -10.10
C LYS A 306 -6.68 11.30 -9.15
N LEU A 307 -7.00 11.63 -7.89
CA LEU A 307 -7.43 10.64 -6.89
C LEU A 307 -8.75 9.95 -7.32
N ASP A 308 -8.77 8.62 -7.29
CA ASP A 308 -9.99 7.84 -7.49
C ASP A 308 -10.93 7.89 -6.27
N GLU A 309 -10.36 8.16 -5.11
CA GLU A 309 -11.00 8.09 -3.81
C GLU A 309 -10.50 9.22 -2.91
N PRO A 310 -11.31 9.66 -1.93
CA PRO A 310 -10.89 10.73 -1.04
C PRO A 310 -9.77 10.27 -0.09
N LEU A 311 -8.73 11.09 0.02
CA LEU A 311 -7.62 10.95 0.95
C LEU A 311 -7.42 12.29 1.68
N ALA A 312 -7.48 12.27 3.00
CA ALA A 312 -7.32 13.45 3.86
C ALA A 312 -6.01 13.37 4.65
N ASP A 313 -4.91 13.15 3.92
CA ASP A 313 -3.54 13.30 4.39
C ASP A 313 -2.85 14.43 3.63
N THR A 314 -2.27 15.39 4.36
CA THR A 314 -1.52 16.50 3.78
C THR A 314 -0.21 16.07 3.11
N ALA A 315 0.35 14.91 3.49
CA ALA A 315 1.58 14.37 2.90
C ALA A 315 1.44 14.13 1.40
N ILE A 316 0.22 13.90 0.89
CA ILE A 316 -0.02 13.66 -0.54
C ILE A 316 0.43 14.82 -1.44
N LEU A 317 0.41 16.07 -0.94
CA LEU A 317 0.90 17.23 -1.69
C LEU A 317 2.43 17.16 -1.86
N ALA A 318 3.14 16.82 -0.78
CA ALA A 318 4.58 16.62 -0.81
C ALA A 318 4.96 15.44 -1.70
N THR A 319 4.28 14.29 -1.53
CA THR A 319 4.45 13.08 -2.34
C THR A 319 4.22 13.36 -3.83
N TYR A 320 3.13 14.04 -4.19
CA TYR A 320 2.89 14.38 -5.59
C TYR A 320 3.98 15.29 -6.16
N THR A 321 4.36 16.35 -5.43
CA THR A 321 5.36 17.32 -5.87
C THR A 321 6.72 16.67 -6.07
N ILE A 322 7.15 15.80 -5.15
CA ILE A 322 8.43 15.11 -5.26
C ILE A 322 8.40 14.03 -6.37
N CYS A 323 7.27 13.34 -6.57
CA CYS A 323 7.09 12.41 -7.69
C CYS A 323 7.11 13.14 -9.05
N GLU A 324 6.51 14.32 -9.15
CA GLU A 324 6.57 15.14 -10.36
C GLU A 324 8.01 15.56 -10.69
N GLU A 325 8.81 15.92 -9.69
CA GLU A 325 10.24 16.20 -9.89
C GLU A 325 11.02 14.92 -10.25
N ALA A 326 10.70 13.79 -9.63
CA ALA A 326 11.30 12.50 -9.94
C ALA A 326 11.08 12.13 -11.42
N ALA A 327 9.83 12.20 -11.89
CA ALA A 327 9.44 11.82 -13.24
C ALA A 327 10.20 12.57 -14.35
N LYS A 328 10.77 13.75 -14.05
CA LYS A 328 11.61 14.50 -15.00
C LYS A 328 12.94 13.81 -15.31
N ASN A 329 13.46 12.99 -14.40
CA ASN A 329 14.84 12.47 -14.47
C ASN A 329 15.03 11.04 -13.97
N MET A 330 13.99 10.37 -13.48
CA MET A 330 14.02 9.01 -12.97
C MET A 330 12.64 8.36 -13.13
N THR A 331 12.65 7.06 -13.41
CA THR A 331 11.43 6.27 -13.64
C THR A 331 11.07 5.43 -12.42
N VAL A 332 12.09 4.97 -11.68
CA VAL A 332 11.93 4.15 -10.48
C VAL A 332 12.52 4.87 -9.29
N VAL A 333 11.82 4.83 -8.16
CA VAL A 333 12.26 5.46 -6.91
C VAL A 333 12.07 4.49 -5.74
N ILE A 334 13.13 4.26 -4.98
CA ILE A 334 13.07 3.53 -3.71
C ILE A 334 12.60 4.48 -2.61
N THR A 335 11.67 4.02 -1.77
CA THR A 335 11.09 4.82 -0.68
C THR A 335 11.16 4.07 0.65
N GLY A 336 11.28 4.81 1.77
CA GLY A 336 11.29 4.28 3.13
C GLY A 336 9.92 3.98 3.72
N ASN A 337 8.87 3.98 2.90
CA ASN A 337 7.50 3.76 3.37
C ASN A 337 7.33 2.33 3.92
N ALA A 338 6.33 2.12 4.77
CA ALA A 338 6.10 0.89 5.54
C ALA A 338 7.07 0.63 6.72
N GLY A 339 8.11 1.47 6.92
CA GLY A 339 9.07 1.31 8.01
C GLY A 339 8.43 1.45 9.40
N ASP A 340 7.64 2.50 9.60
CA ASP A 340 6.93 2.75 10.85
C ASP A 340 5.92 1.63 11.19
N GLU A 341 5.23 1.08 10.19
CA GLU A 341 4.28 -0.04 10.32
C GLU A 341 4.99 -1.32 10.76
N LEU A 342 6.11 -1.62 10.11
CA LEU A 342 6.83 -2.87 10.31
C LEU A 342 7.59 -2.88 11.65
N PHE A 343 8.08 -1.72 12.10
CA PHE A 343 8.95 -1.61 13.27
C PHE A 343 8.34 -0.86 14.45
N GLY A 344 7.10 -0.39 14.35
CA GLY A 344 6.42 0.29 15.44
C GLY A 344 6.89 1.73 15.68
N GLY A 345 7.21 2.46 14.60
CA GLY A 345 7.83 3.79 14.68
C GLY A 345 6.88 4.92 15.07
N TYR A 346 5.57 4.74 14.91
CA TYR A 346 4.59 5.74 15.34
C TYR A 346 4.46 5.90 16.86
N LYS A 347 4.22 7.14 17.31
CA LYS A 347 4.06 7.49 18.73
C LYS A 347 2.91 6.75 19.43
N TRP A 348 1.88 6.30 18.69
CA TRP A 348 0.78 5.55 19.30
C TRP A 348 1.18 4.14 19.74
N TYR A 349 2.21 3.51 19.14
CA TYR A 349 2.71 2.21 19.62
C TYR A 349 3.29 2.30 21.04
N GLN A 350 3.91 3.43 21.39
CA GLN A 350 4.33 3.69 22.77
C GLN A 350 3.13 3.73 23.73
N LYS A 351 2.00 4.26 23.26
CA LYS A 351 0.76 4.33 24.04
C LYS A 351 0.12 2.96 24.22
N GLU A 352 0.18 2.10 23.21
CA GLU A 352 -0.26 0.70 23.31
C GLU A 352 0.55 -0.07 24.34
N LYS A 353 1.88 0.08 24.32
CA LYS A 353 2.75 -0.51 25.33
C LYS A 353 2.36 -0.04 26.74
N GLU A 354 2.09 1.25 26.91
CA GLU A 354 1.62 1.80 28.19
C GLU A 354 0.28 1.20 28.65
N ILE A 355 -0.65 0.93 27.72
CA ILE A 355 -1.92 0.25 28.01
C ILE A 355 -1.66 -1.17 28.53
N LEU A 356 -0.78 -1.92 27.86
CA LEU A 356 -0.41 -3.28 28.29
C LEU A 356 0.27 -3.29 29.66
N ASP A 357 1.24 -2.41 29.88
CA ASP A 357 2.01 -2.34 31.12
C ASP A 357 1.13 -1.95 32.34
N LYS A 358 0.12 -1.10 32.14
CA LYS A 358 -0.72 -0.54 33.22
C LYS A 358 -2.08 -1.20 33.38
N GLY A 359 -2.52 -1.98 32.39
CA GLY A 359 -3.86 -2.60 32.32
C GLY A 359 -5.02 -1.59 32.22
N SER A 360 -6.25 -2.09 32.25
CA SER A 360 -7.46 -1.25 32.18
C SER A 360 -7.74 -0.51 33.50
N ALA A 361 -8.52 0.57 33.43
CA ALA A 361 -9.15 1.20 34.59
C ALA A 361 -10.65 0.95 34.56
N ASN A 362 -11.30 0.91 35.72
CA ASN A 362 -12.72 0.55 35.80
C ASN A 362 -13.61 1.69 35.21
N PRO A 363 -14.38 1.44 34.13
CA PRO A 363 -15.22 2.45 33.50
C PRO A 363 -16.29 3.05 34.41
N SER A 364 -16.76 2.33 35.42
CA SER A 364 -17.77 2.82 36.37
C SER A 364 -17.27 4.00 37.21
N PHE A 365 -15.95 4.19 37.33
CA PHE A 365 -15.34 5.32 38.04
C PHE A 365 -14.99 6.49 37.11
N LEU A 366 -15.39 6.46 35.84
CA LEU A 366 -15.03 7.50 34.86
C LEU A 366 -15.43 8.93 35.32
N THR A 367 -16.62 9.07 35.91
CA THR A 367 -17.08 10.35 36.47
C THR A 367 -16.21 10.80 37.66
N PHE A 368 -15.87 9.89 38.56
CA PHE A 368 -14.97 10.16 39.68
C PHE A 368 -13.59 10.61 39.20
N TYR A 369 -13.02 9.93 38.19
CA TYR A 369 -11.73 10.30 37.63
C TYR A 369 -11.76 11.69 36.97
N LYS A 370 -12.84 12.04 36.24
CA LYS A 370 -13.03 13.39 35.67
C LYS A 370 -13.07 14.47 36.74
N ILE A 371 -13.82 14.24 37.82
CA ILE A 371 -13.90 15.17 38.95
C ILE A 371 -12.51 15.33 39.60
N GLY A 372 -11.82 14.22 39.85
CA GLY A 372 -10.47 14.23 40.44
C GLY A 372 -9.44 14.97 39.58
N SER A 373 -9.49 14.81 38.25
CA SER A 373 -8.64 15.53 37.30
C SER A 373 -8.87 17.04 37.38
N THR A 374 -10.14 17.47 37.31
CA THR A 374 -10.54 18.88 37.39
C THR A 374 -10.16 19.51 38.73
N ALA A 375 -10.35 18.77 39.83
CA ALA A 375 -9.96 19.24 41.16
C ALA A 375 -8.44 19.39 41.28
N SER A 376 -7.66 18.42 40.78
CA SER A 376 -6.19 18.45 40.79
C SER A 376 -5.63 19.60 39.97
N GLU A 377 -6.24 19.91 38.82
CA GLU A 377 -5.90 21.07 38.00
C GLU A 377 -6.12 22.38 38.75
N LYS A 378 -7.29 22.54 39.39
CA LYS A 378 -7.64 23.75 40.17
C LYS A 378 -6.68 24.03 41.33
N ILE A 379 -6.12 22.99 41.95
CA ILE A 379 -5.14 23.14 43.04
C ILE A 379 -3.69 23.13 42.57
N GLY A 380 -3.44 23.11 41.24
CA GLY A 380 -2.09 23.11 40.66
C GLY A 380 -1.31 21.81 40.86
N PHE A 381 -1.95 20.72 41.27
CA PHE A 381 -1.28 19.45 41.57
C PHE A 381 -1.14 18.57 40.31
N ARG A 382 -0.13 18.90 39.48
CA ARG A 382 0.13 18.24 38.20
C ARG A 382 0.22 16.71 38.29
N LYS A 383 0.86 16.16 39.33
CA LYS A 383 1.00 14.71 39.51
C LYS A 383 -0.36 14.02 39.69
N GLY A 384 -1.26 14.63 40.46
CA GLY A 384 -2.63 14.13 40.64
C GLY A 384 -3.46 14.26 39.37
N GLN A 385 -3.34 15.38 38.66
CA GLN A 385 -4.02 15.57 37.39
C GLN A 385 -3.62 14.47 36.38
N ASN A 386 -2.32 14.20 36.24
CA ASN A 386 -1.79 13.15 35.37
C ASN A 386 -2.29 11.75 35.77
N TYR A 387 -2.36 11.45 37.07
CA TYR A 387 -2.94 10.19 37.56
C TYR A 387 -4.39 10.02 37.12
N PHE A 388 -5.23 11.04 37.29
CA PHE A 388 -6.63 10.96 36.90
C PHE A 388 -6.82 10.94 35.38
N LEU A 389 -6.01 11.69 34.62
CA LEU A 389 -6.01 11.65 33.15
C LEU A 389 -5.64 10.26 32.62
N ASP A 390 -4.63 9.61 33.20
CA ASP A 390 -4.27 8.21 32.92
C ASP A 390 -5.44 7.26 33.19
N LYS A 391 -6.12 7.39 34.33
CA LYS A 391 -7.30 6.57 34.68
C LYS A 391 -8.48 6.81 33.74
N ILE A 392 -8.74 8.06 33.35
CA ILE A 392 -9.77 8.40 32.34
C ILE A 392 -9.44 7.72 31.02
N PHE A 393 -8.18 7.80 30.59
CA PHE A 393 -7.73 7.22 29.33
C PHE A 393 -7.91 5.69 29.32
N ARG A 394 -7.41 4.98 30.33
CA ARG A 394 -7.49 3.50 30.39
C ARG A 394 -8.88 2.96 30.74
N ALA A 395 -9.78 3.82 31.22
CA ALA A 395 -11.20 3.50 31.39
C ALA A 395 -11.97 3.62 30.07
N LYS A 396 -11.55 4.53 29.19
CA LYS A 396 -12.11 4.66 27.83
C LYS A 396 -11.54 3.61 26.87
N PHE A 397 -10.25 3.31 26.99
CA PHE A 397 -9.54 2.36 26.13
C PHE A 397 -8.95 1.26 27.00
N PRO A 398 -9.74 0.23 27.35
CA PRO A 398 -9.30 -0.84 28.26
C PRO A 398 -8.24 -1.77 27.65
N ASP A 399 -8.10 -1.78 26.33
CA ASP A 399 -7.16 -2.61 25.60
C ASP A 399 -6.64 -1.92 24.31
N ILE A 400 -5.55 -2.44 23.76
CA ILE A 400 -4.89 -1.86 22.57
C ILE A 400 -5.80 -1.83 21.33
N VAL A 401 -6.71 -2.81 21.19
CA VAL A 401 -7.64 -2.89 20.06
C VAL A 401 -8.68 -1.78 20.15
N SER A 402 -9.25 -1.53 21.34
CA SER A 402 -10.18 -0.42 21.57
C SER A 402 -9.52 0.94 21.36
N TYR A 403 -8.26 1.09 21.78
CA TYR A 403 -7.47 2.30 21.56
C TYR A 403 -7.28 2.58 20.06
N GLN A 404 -6.88 1.58 19.30
CA GLN A 404 -6.72 1.69 17.85
C GLN A 404 -8.06 1.98 17.14
N LYS A 405 -9.15 1.27 17.49
CA LYS A 405 -10.47 1.44 16.84
C LYS A 405 -11.09 2.82 17.08
N GLU A 406 -10.83 3.42 18.24
CA GLU A 406 -11.58 4.60 18.69
C GLU A 406 -10.77 5.88 18.81
N LYS A 407 -9.44 5.78 18.95
CA LYS A 407 -8.58 6.94 19.22
C LYS A 407 -7.52 7.21 18.16
N VAL A 408 -6.95 6.16 17.57
CA VAL A 408 -5.94 6.30 16.51
C VAL A 408 -6.66 6.65 15.21
N HIS A 409 -6.23 7.74 14.55
CA HIS A 409 -6.88 8.33 13.38
C HIS A 409 -8.41 8.42 13.54
N SER A 410 -8.91 9.12 14.55
CA SER A 410 -10.35 9.23 14.83
C SER A 410 -10.76 10.70 14.82
N ASN A 411 -11.16 11.19 13.65
CA ASN A 411 -11.54 12.57 13.40
C ASN A 411 -12.99 12.86 13.76
N PHE A 412 -13.89 11.90 13.51
CA PHE A 412 -15.31 11.99 13.80
C PHE A 412 -15.74 10.83 14.70
N THR A 413 -16.65 11.11 15.62
CA THR A 413 -17.32 10.08 16.42
C THR A 413 -18.36 9.34 15.58
N LYS A 414 -18.71 8.12 16.00
CA LYS A 414 -19.79 7.32 15.41
C LYS A 414 -21.12 8.08 15.31
N LYS A 415 -21.41 8.91 16.31
CA LYS A 415 -22.63 9.74 16.34
C LYS A 415 -22.58 10.85 15.29
N GLU A 416 -21.42 11.48 15.10
CA GLU A 416 -21.24 12.53 14.10
C GLU A 416 -21.29 11.96 12.69
N THR A 417 -20.64 10.82 12.42
CA THR A 417 -20.74 10.17 11.11
C THR A 417 -22.15 9.71 10.80
N ALA A 418 -22.87 9.15 11.78
CA ALA A 418 -24.25 8.75 11.58
C ALA A 418 -25.18 9.93 11.26
N LEU A 419 -24.94 11.09 11.90
CA LEU A 419 -25.67 12.32 11.62
C LEU A 419 -25.38 12.85 10.21
N LEU A 420 -24.11 12.84 9.79
CA LEU A 420 -23.67 13.32 8.46
C LEU A 420 -24.23 12.44 7.34
N LEU A 421 -24.21 11.12 7.52
CA LEU A 421 -24.66 10.15 6.51
C LEU A 421 -26.17 9.90 6.57
N LYS A 422 -26.87 10.39 7.59
CA LYS A 422 -28.27 10.01 7.89
C LYS A 422 -28.45 8.49 7.91
N SER A 423 -27.44 7.80 8.41
CA SER A 423 -27.32 6.35 8.35
C SER A 423 -26.63 5.85 9.62
N ASN A 424 -27.11 4.76 10.20
CA ASN A 424 -26.45 4.14 11.36
C ASN A 424 -25.41 3.09 10.92
N THR A 425 -25.06 3.03 9.63
CA THR A 425 -24.11 2.05 9.15
C THR A 425 -22.71 2.34 9.69
N GLU A 426 -22.14 1.35 10.34
CA GLU A 426 -20.76 1.38 10.81
C GLU A 426 -19.96 0.35 10.01
N TYR A 427 -18.82 0.77 9.48
CA TYR A 427 -17.87 -0.20 8.98
C TYR A 427 -17.18 -0.88 10.17
N GLU A 428 -17.30 -2.20 10.25
CA GLU A 428 -16.40 -3.03 11.02
C GLU A 428 -15.53 -3.82 10.05
N HIS A 429 -14.23 -3.53 10.07
CA HIS A 429 -13.27 -4.30 9.29
C HIS A 429 -13.32 -5.77 9.74
N LEU A 430 -13.56 -6.67 8.79
CA LEU A 430 -13.45 -8.11 9.01
C LEU A 430 -11.97 -8.47 8.90
N TYR A 431 -11.37 -8.82 10.03
CA TYR A 431 -9.99 -9.27 10.09
C TYR A 431 -9.93 -10.77 9.80
N ASP A 432 -9.06 -11.16 8.88
CA ASP A 432 -8.77 -12.57 8.60
C ASP A 432 -7.88 -13.22 9.69
N PHE A 433 -7.68 -12.53 10.81
CA PHE A 433 -6.89 -12.99 11.96
C PHE A 433 -7.55 -12.57 13.29
N PRO A 434 -7.36 -13.34 14.37
CA PRO A 434 -7.86 -12.98 15.68
C PRO A 434 -7.16 -11.73 16.21
N LEU A 435 -7.95 -10.80 16.75
CA LEU A 435 -7.44 -9.60 17.41
C LEU A 435 -7.00 -9.93 18.84
N ASP A 436 -5.71 -10.20 19.03
CA ASP A 436 -5.12 -10.38 20.35
C ASP A 436 -4.90 -9.02 21.04
N LYS A 437 -5.66 -8.79 22.10
CA LYS A 437 -5.63 -7.56 22.91
C LYS A 437 -4.35 -7.39 23.74
N THR A 438 -3.50 -8.41 23.78
CA THR A 438 -2.28 -8.47 24.60
C THR A 438 -1.00 -8.46 23.78
N ASN A 439 -1.11 -8.48 22.45
CA ASN A 439 0.03 -8.60 21.54
C ASN A 439 0.21 -7.31 20.72
N LEU A 440 1.36 -6.65 20.86
CA LEU A 440 1.70 -5.44 20.10
C LEU A 440 1.80 -5.68 18.59
N ASN A 441 1.96 -6.92 18.15
CA ASN A 441 1.92 -7.25 16.72
C ASN A 441 0.50 -7.19 16.15
N THR A 442 -0.55 -7.23 16.99
CA THR A 442 -1.95 -7.21 16.49
C THR A 442 -2.29 -5.91 15.76
N PRO A 443 -2.01 -4.71 16.30
CA PRO A 443 -2.16 -3.45 15.56
C PRO A 443 -1.28 -3.35 14.31
N MET A 444 -0.06 -3.90 14.32
CA MET A 444 0.83 -3.89 13.16
C MET A 444 0.26 -4.69 11.98
N LYS A 445 -0.38 -5.82 12.26
CA LYS A 445 -1.10 -6.62 11.25
C LYS A 445 -2.31 -5.89 10.65
N TRP A 446 -2.87 -4.92 11.38
CA TRP A 446 -4.04 -4.16 10.97
C TRP A 446 -3.67 -2.99 10.05
N ILE A 447 -2.55 -2.29 10.30
CA ILE A 447 -2.21 -1.06 9.56
C ILE A 447 -1.68 -1.35 8.15
N SER A 448 -1.17 -2.56 7.92
CA SER A 448 -0.54 -3.02 6.68
C SER A 448 -1.25 -2.65 5.35
N PRO A 449 -2.60 -2.69 5.21
CA PRO A 449 -3.26 -2.35 3.93
C PRO A 449 -3.45 -0.85 3.66
N ILE A 450 -3.14 0.04 4.62
CA ILE A 450 -3.60 1.44 4.62
C ILE A 450 -2.78 2.32 3.68
N LEU A 451 -1.45 2.18 3.67
CA LEU A 451 -0.54 3.18 3.07
C LEU A 451 -0.10 2.87 1.65
N PHE A 452 -0.27 1.64 1.18
CA PHE A 452 0.15 1.26 -0.16
C PHE A 452 -0.69 1.92 -1.28
N ARG A 453 -1.83 2.54 -0.95
CA ARG A 453 -2.63 3.31 -1.92
C ARG A 453 -2.04 4.70 -2.22
N GLU A 454 -1.13 5.22 -1.40
CA GLU A 454 -0.69 6.62 -1.49
C GLU A 454 0.41 6.88 -2.54
N ILE A 455 1.11 5.84 -3.00
CA ILE A 455 2.44 6.02 -3.63
C ILE A 455 2.45 5.74 -5.15
N ILE A 456 1.31 5.43 -5.78
CA ILE A 456 1.33 4.90 -7.16
C ILE A 456 0.62 5.84 -8.14
N TRP A 457 1.32 6.92 -8.50
CA TRP A 457 0.96 7.83 -9.59
C TRP A 457 1.84 7.61 -10.81
#